data_AF-A0AAD3HTT3-F1
#
_entry.id   AF-A0AAD3HTT3-F1
#
_cell.length_a   1.000
_cell.length_b   1.000
_cell.length_c   1.000
_cell.angle_alpha   90.00
_cell.angle_beta   90.00
_cell.angle_gamma   90.00
#
_symmetry.space_group_name_H-M   'P 1'
#
loop_
_entity.id
_entity.type
_entity.pdbx_description
1 polymer ?
#
loop_
_entity_poly.entity_id
_entity_poly.type
_entity_poly.pdbx_seq_one_letter_code
_entity_poly.pdbx_strand_id
1 'polypeptide(L)'
;MQRLLLPTNFAVNCPYRLAKCSVTQHTSRPMVLPLPCPSTKPRSRLLVPPVEMGRRSAKIALRKGKSDAKKAKIYGRVGKKIIQLAKAGGADPTTNAALDTLLRQAKDLGVPKDVVERNLKRATDSKQGDYQAVTYEAYGPGGTGLVVFCLTDNLNRTASDVKAVITKAGAKVAEPGSVLFNFSRCGLVVVGGGSEDAVFEAAMEAGAEDVEP
;
A
#
# COMPACT_ATOMS: atom_id res chain seq x y z
N MET A 1 27.91 4.70 12.13
CA MET A 1 27.04 3.52 11.88
C MET A 1 26.00 3.44 12.99
N GLN A 2 24.80 3.97 12.75
CA GLN A 2 23.63 3.71 13.60
C GLN A 2 22.39 3.94 12.74
N ARG A 3 21.62 2.86 12.58
CA ARG A 3 20.25 2.89 12.06
C ARG A 3 19.34 3.49 13.13
N LEU A 4 18.28 4.20 12.73
CA LEU A 4 16.91 4.20 13.30
C LEU A 4 16.10 5.36 12.63
N LEU A 5 15.38 5.14 11.52
CA LEU A 5 13.97 4.71 11.37
C LEU A 5 12.89 5.82 11.54
N LEU A 6 12.34 6.30 10.41
CA LEU A 6 10.92 6.66 10.22
C LEU A 6 10.13 5.40 9.77
N PRO A 7 8.78 5.44 9.68
CA PRO A 7 7.78 5.59 10.72
C PRO A 7 7.02 4.26 10.92
N THR A 8 6.92 3.77 12.16
CA THR A 8 6.19 2.54 12.49
C THR A 8 4.73 2.86 12.82
N ASN A 9 3.84 2.60 11.86
CA ASN A 9 2.41 2.43 12.15
C ASN A 9 2.22 1.18 13.02
N PHE A 10 1.80 1.41 14.26
CA PHE A 10 1.31 0.41 15.20
C PHE A 10 0.06 -0.27 14.62
N ALA A 11 0.09 -1.60 14.51
CA ALA A 11 -1.10 -2.41 14.31
C ALA A 11 -1.11 -3.49 15.39
N VAL A 12 -2.01 -3.32 16.36
CA VAL A 12 -2.24 -4.22 17.46
C VAL A 12 -2.86 -5.52 16.92
N ASN A 13 -2.26 -6.63 17.33
CA ASN A 13 -2.69 -7.99 17.06
C ASN A 13 -3.95 -8.27 17.90
N CYS A 14 -5.09 -8.59 17.29
CA CYS A 14 -6.27 -9.09 18.00
C CYS A 14 -6.49 -10.57 17.64
N PRO A 15 -6.34 -11.51 18.58
CA PRO A 15 -6.43 -12.93 18.30
C PRO A 15 -7.72 -13.51 18.89
N TYR A 16 -8.91 -13.25 18.34
CA TYR A 16 -10.08 -14.04 18.73
C TYR A 16 -10.93 -14.44 17.52
N ARG A 17 -10.69 -15.70 17.17
CA ARG A 17 -11.48 -16.57 16.30
C ARG A 17 -12.64 -17.10 17.14
N LEU A 18 -13.88 -16.69 16.88
CA LEU A 18 -15.05 -17.43 17.36
C LEU A 18 -16.11 -17.50 16.26
N ALA A 19 -16.39 -18.76 15.92
CA ALA A 19 -17.43 -19.19 15.03
C ALA A 19 -18.77 -19.23 15.77
N LYS A 20 -19.87 -18.93 15.06
CA LYS A 20 -20.86 -19.93 14.59
C LYS A 20 -22.11 -19.20 14.11
N CYS A 21 -22.48 -19.50 12.87
CA CYS A 21 -23.83 -19.31 12.34
C CYS A 21 -24.81 -20.20 13.11
N SER A 22 -25.99 -19.66 13.41
CA SER A 22 -27.20 -20.43 13.68
C SER A 22 -28.36 -19.76 12.96
N VAL A 23 -28.62 -20.20 11.73
CA VAL A 23 -29.87 -19.93 11.03
C VAL A 23 -30.69 -21.21 11.11
N THR A 24 -31.80 -21.13 11.83
CA THR A 24 -32.76 -22.21 12.06
C THR A 24 -33.87 -22.20 11.02
N GLN A 25 -34.15 -23.41 10.51
CA GLN A 25 -35.44 -23.96 10.01
C GLN A 25 -35.90 -23.47 8.61
N HIS A 26 -35.64 -24.19 7.51
CA HIS A 26 -36.26 -25.45 7.03
C HIS A 26 -37.78 -25.39 6.84
N THR A 27 -38.20 -25.09 5.61
CA THR A 27 -39.50 -25.48 5.05
C THR A 27 -39.33 -26.74 4.22
N SER A 28 -40.38 -27.57 4.30
CA SER A 28 -40.50 -28.94 3.85
C SER A 28 -40.49 -29.13 2.33
N ARG A 29 -39.83 -30.20 1.87
CA ARG A 29 -40.23 -30.98 0.68
C ARG A 29 -39.53 -32.36 0.65
N PRO A 30 -40.23 -33.42 0.21
CA PRO A 30 -39.79 -34.80 0.37
C PRO A 30 -38.71 -35.21 -0.65
N MET A 31 -37.92 -36.20 -0.22
CA MET A 31 -36.82 -36.81 -0.95
C MET A 31 -37.29 -37.52 -2.23
N VAL A 32 -36.54 -37.32 -3.31
CA VAL A 32 -36.34 -38.36 -4.33
C VAL A 32 -34.85 -38.65 -4.35
N LEU A 33 -34.47 -39.82 -3.85
CA LEU A 33 -33.09 -40.30 -3.83
C LEU A 33 -32.73 -40.83 -5.24
N PRO A 34 -31.67 -40.33 -5.88
CA PRO A 34 -31.11 -41.00 -7.05
C PRO A 34 -30.36 -42.28 -6.63
N LEU A 35 -30.51 -43.32 -7.45
CA LEU A 35 -29.89 -44.63 -7.29
C LEU A 35 -28.36 -44.53 -7.09
N PRO A 36 -27.75 -45.40 -6.26
CA PRO A 36 -26.31 -45.42 -6.09
C PRO A 36 -25.62 -45.97 -7.35
N CYS A 37 -24.71 -45.17 -7.91
CA CYS A 37 -23.79 -45.63 -8.95
C CYS A 37 -22.94 -46.80 -8.41
N PRO A 38 -22.67 -47.84 -9.23
CA PRO A 38 -21.79 -48.93 -8.85
C PRO A 38 -20.38 -48.41 -8.57
N SER A 39 -19.84 -48.81 -7.42
CA SER A 39 -18.55 -48.38 -6.88
C SER A 39 -17.40 -48.67 -7.83
N THR A 40 -16.91 -47.67 -8.54
CA THR A 40 -15.51 -47.67 -8.96
C THR A 40 -14.70 -47.29 -7.74
N LYS A 41 -14.03 -48.25 -7.11
CA LYS A 41 -13.07 -47.97 -6.02
C LYS A 41 -12.06 -46.97 -6.59
N PRO A 42 -11.98 -45.70 -6.12
CA PRO A 42 -10.90 -44.85 -6.53
C PRO A 42 -9.63 -45.54 -6.05
N ARG A 43 -8.78 -45.95 -7.01
CA ARG A 43 -7.42 -46.44 -6.75
C ARG A 43 -6.85 -45.60 -5.62
N SER A 44 -6.45 -46.27 -4.54
CA SER A 44 -5.87 -45.65 -3.35
C SER A 44 -4.85 -44.63 -3.82
N ARG A 45 -5.28 -43.37 -3.84
CA ARG A 45 -4.45 -42.24 -4.22
C ARG A 45 -3.30 -42.33 -3.25
N LEU A 46 -2.12 -42.67 -3.77
CA LEU A 46 -0.91 -42.83 -2.99
C LEU A 46 -0.89 -41.68 -1.98
N LEU A 47 -0.96 -42.02 -0.70
CA LEU A 47 -0.76 -41.11 0.42
C LEU A 47 0.73 -40.74 0.41
N VAL A 48 1.15 -40.04 -0.63
CA VAL A 48 2.38 -39.29 -0.56
C VAL A 48 2.05 -38.16 0.41
N PRO A 49 2.71 -38.08 1.59
CA PRO A 49 2.51 -36.95 2.47
C PRO A 49 2.73 -35.68 1.64
N PRO A 50 1.91 -34.63 1.84
CA PRO A 50 2.12 -33.37 1.12
C PRO A 50 3.59 -32.98 1.30
N VAL A 51 4.25 -32.58 0.22
CA VAL A 51 5.69 -32.29 0.21
C VAL A 51 5.96 -31.21 1.26
N GLU A 52 6.32 -31.62 2.47
CA GLU A 52 6.51 -30.70 3.59
C GLU A 52 7.86 -30.05 3.39
N MET A 53 7.82 -28.79 2.93
CA MET A 53 8.98 -27.92 2.90
C MET A 53 9.63 -27.94 4.29
N GLY A 54 10.89 -28.37 4.37
CA GLY A 54 11.61 -28.45 5.64
C GLY A 54 11.56 -27.14 6.45
N ARG A 55 11.73 -27.23 7.78
CA ARG A 55 11.61 -26.09 8.72
C ARG A 55 12.40 -24.84 8.29
N ARG A 56 13.57 -25.03 7.66
CA ARG A 56 14.42 -23.96 7.11
C ARG A 56 13.77 -23.26 5.92
N SER A 57 13.29 -24.01 4.94
CA SER A 57 12.63 -23.46 3.74
C SER A 57 11.32 -22.75 4.09
N ALA A 58 10.55 -23.25 5.06
CA ALA A 58 9.35 -22.57 5.56
C ALA A 58 9.67 -21.18 6.14
N LYS A 59 10.72 -21.06 6.96
CA LYS A 59 11.16 -19.76 7.52
C LYS A 59 11.64 -18.80 6.43
N ILE A 60 12.40 -19.29 5.44
CA ILE A 60 12.88 -18.48 4.31
C ILE A 60 11.70 -17.98 3.48
N ALA A 61 10.74 -18.85 3.17
CA ALA A 61 9.54 -18.49 2.42
C ALA A 61 8.72 -17.40 3.14
N LEU A 62 8.53 -17.52 4.47
CA LEU A 62 7.84 -16.50 5.25
C LEU A 62 8.57 -15.15 5.24
N ARG A 63 9.90 -15.16 5.40
CA ARG A 63 10.71 -13.94 5.38
C ARG A 63 10.67 -13.27 4.00
N LYS A 64 10.81 -14.05 2.94
CA LYS A 64 10.75 -13.58 1.55
C LYS A 64 9.35 -13.07 1.18
N GLY A 65 8.30 -13.79 1.57
CA GLY A 65 6.91 -13.35 1.36
C GLY A 65 6.62 -12.01 2.03
N LYS A 66 7.14 -11.77 3.24
CA LYS A 66 7.00 -10.47 3.91
C LYS A 66 7.76 -9.35 3.18
N SER A 67 8.97 -9.60 2.67
CA SER A 67 9.71 -8.59 1.90
C SER A 67 9.03 -8.30 0.55
N ASP A 68 8.55 -9.34 -0.12
CA ASP A 68 7.93 -9.22 -1.44
C ASP A 68 6.58 -8.50 -1.35
N ALA A 69 5.79 -8.76 -0.29
CA ALA A 69 4.57 -8.02 -0.02
C ALA A 69 4.81 -6.52 0.25
N LYS A 70 5.92 -6.15 0.90
CA LYS A 70 6.29 -4.73 1.10
C LYS A 70 6.68 -4.07 -0.22
N LYS A 71 7.51 -4.74 -1.03
CA LYS A 71 7.93 -4.24 -2.36
C LYS A 71 6.73 -4.10 -3.31
N ALA A 72 5.84 -5.09 -3.34
CA ALA A 72 4.63 -5.05 -4.17
C ALA A 72 3.75 -3.84 -3.87
N LYS A 73 3.61 -3.47 -2.57
CA LYS A 73 2.88 -2.26 -2.18
C LYS A 73 3.54 -0.98 -2.69
N ILE A 74 4.87 -0.89 -2.64
CA ILE A 74 5.63 0.25 -3.16
C ILE A 74 5.46 0.35 -4.67
N TYR A 75 5.62 -0.76 -5.40
CA TYR A 75 5.49 -0.82 -6.86
C TYR A 75 4.08 -0.43 -7.31
N GLY A 76 3.05 -0.87 -6.60
CA GLY A 76 1.67 -0.47 -6.85
C GLY A 76 1.43 1.03 -6.67
N ARG A 77 2.04 1.66 -5.66
CA ARG A 77 1.93 3.11 -5.42
C ARG A 77 2.66 3.92 -6.50
N VAL A 78 3.88 3.53 -6.84
CA VAL A 78 4.67 4.18 -7.90
C VAL A 78 3.96 4.06 -9.25
N GLY A 79 3.44 2.87 -9.58
CA GLY A 79 2.70 2.65 -10.83
C GLY A 79 1.49 3.56 -11.00
N LYS A 80 0.69 3.77 -9.94
CA LYS A 80 -0.44 4.72 -9.98
C LYS A 80 0.01 6.16 -10.20
N LYS A 81 1.11 6.58 -9.56
CA LYS A 81 1.70 7.91 -9.77
C LYS A 81 2.21 8.12 -11.19
N ILE A 82 2.87 7.11 -11.79
CA ILE A 82 3.29 7.15 -13.19
C ILE A 82 2.10 7.43 -14.09
N ILE A 83 1.00 6.70 -13.91
CA ILE A 83 -0.19 6.86 -14.75
C ILE A 83 -0.80 8.26 -14.59
N GLN A 84 -0.89 8.77 -13.36
CA GLN A 84 -1.40 10.12 -13.11
C GLN A 84 -0.55 11.20 -13.80
N LEU A 85 0.78 11.14 -13.64
CA LEU A 85 1.69 12.12 -14.23
C LEU A 85 1.75 12.02 -15.76
N ALA A 86 1.75 10.79 -16.29
CA ALA A 86 1.77 10.55 -17.73
C ALA A 86 0.48 11.01 -18.41
N LYS A 87 -0.67 10.89 -17.73
CA LYS A 87 -1.95 11.45 -18.23
C LYS A 87 -1.98 12.97 -18.19
N ALA A 88 -1.37 13.58 -17.17
CA ALA A 88 -1.35 15.04 -17.02
C ALA A 88 -0.40 15.74 -18.00
N GLY A 89 0.75 15.14 -18.30
CA GLY A 89 1.83 15.79 -19.05
C GLY A 89 2.41 14.99 -20.22
N GLY A 90 1.74 13.94 -20.66
CA GLY A 90 2.22 13.03 -21.70
C GLY A 90 3.13 11.92 -21.18
N ALA A 91 3.28 10.86 -21.98
CA ALA A 91 4.01 9.64 -21.59
C ALA A 91 5.54 9.76 -21.72
N ASP A 92 6.04 10.87 -22.27
CA ASP A 92 7.46 11.07 -22.53
C ASP A 92 8.17 11.69 -21.31
N PRO A 93 9.28 11.10 -20.83
CA PRO A 93 10.00 11.60 -19.66
C PRO A 93 10.84 12.85 -19.94
N THR A 94 11.14 13.15 -21.20
CA THR A 94 11.92 14.34 -21.60
C THR A 94 11.10 15.62 -21.56
N THR A 95 9.80 15.52 -21.82
CA THR A 95 8.87 16.66 -21.82
C THR A 95 8.30 16.92 -20.43
N ASN A 96 8.19 15.89 -19.58
CA ASN A 96 7.60 15.98 -18.25
C ASN A 96 8.64 15.79 -17.13
N ALA A 97 9.12 16.90 -16.56
CA ALA A 97 10.09 16.90 -15.47
C ALA A 97 9.60 16.17 -14.20
N ALA A 98 8.30 16.19 -13.92
CA ALA A 98 7.73 15.48 -12.76
C ALA A 98 7.79 13.96 -12.96
N LEU A 99 7.56 13.48 -14.19
CA LEU A 99 7.71 12.07 -14.53
C LEU A 99 9.17 11.63 -14.42
N ASP A 100 10.13 12.42 -14.94
CA ASP A 100 11.56 12.09 -14.82
C ASP A 100 12.01 11.99 -13.36
N THR A 101 11.62 12.95 -12.52
CA THR A 101 11.92 12.93 -11.08
C THR A 101 11.37 11.66 -10.42
N LEU A 102 10.14 11.27 -10.77
CA LEU A 102 9.52 10.06 -10.26
C LEU A 102 10.23 8.79 -10.77
N LEU A 103 10.73 8.78 -12.01
CA LEU A 103 11.50 7.66 -12.57
C LEU A 103 12.84 7.50 -11.86
N ARG A 104 13.51 8.60 -11.49
CA ARG A 104 14.73 8.56 -10.65
C ARG A 104 14.42 7.95 -9.29
N GLN A 105 13.39 8.43 -8.61
CA GLN A 105 12.93 7.87 -7.33
C GLN A 105 12.53 6.39 -7.43
N ALA A 106 11.91 5.99 -8.54
CA ALA A 106 11.53 4.60 -8.78
C ALA A 106 12.76 3.68 -8.90
N LYS A 107 13.84 4.16 -9.52
CA LYS A 107 15.12 3.43 -9.60
C LYS A 107 15.74 3.26 -8.21
N ASP A 108 15.73 4.31 -7.40
CA ASP A 108 16.26 4.27 -6.02
C ASP A 108 15.48 3.28 -5.13
N LEU A 109 14.17 3.16 -5.34
CA LEU A 109 13.30 2.19 -4.66
C LEU A 109 13.43 0.75 -5.21
N GLY A 110 14.25 0.53 -6.25
CA GLY A 110 14.46 -0.78 -6.87
C GLY A 110 13.24 -1.29 -7.62
N VAL A 111 12.50 -0.41 -8.30
CA VAL A 111 11.39 -0.79 -9.19
C VAL A 111 11.99 -1.33 -10.51
N PRO A 112 11.60 -2.53 -10.98
CA PRO A 112 12.08 -3.05 -12.27
C PRO A 112 11.52 -2.24 -13.45
N LYS A 113 12.31 -2.11 -14.52
CA LYS A 113 11.96 -1.33 -15.73
C LYS A 113 10.67 -1.82 -16.38
N ASP A 114 10.42 -3.12 -16.40
CA ASP A 114 9.22 -3.72 -16.98
C ASP A 114 7.92 -3.19 -16.34
N VAL A 115 7.95 -2.92 -15.03
CA VAL A 115 6.80 -2.35 -14.31
C VAL A 115 6.58 -0.89 -14.72
N VAL A 116 7.64 -0.13 -14.96
CA VAL A 116 7.55 1.25 -15.42
C VAL A 116 6.95 1.29 -16.82
N GLU A 117 7.49 0.52 -17.77
CA GLU A 117 7.02 0.47 -19.15
C GLU A 117 5.57 0.00 -19.25
N ARG A 118 5.19 -1.00 -18.44
CA ARG A 118 3.80 -1.46 -18.35
C ARG A 118 2.87 -0.34 -17.90
N ASN A 119 3.26 0.48 -16.93
CA ASN A 119 2.41 1.56 -16.44
C ASN A 119 2.37 2.76 -17.41
N LEU A 120 3.45 3.02 -18.16
CA LEU A 120 3.45 4.02 -19.23
C LEU A 120 2.49 3.64 -20.36
N LYS A 121 2.53 2.39 -20.83
CA LYS A 121 1.57 1.87 -21.83
C LYS A 121 0.12 1.94 -21.34
N ARG A 122 -0.12 1.63 -20.07
CA ARG A 122 -1.45 1.77 -19.45
C ARG A 122 -1.92 3.22 -19.32
N ALA A 123 -1.01 4.19 -19.34
CA ALA A 123 -1.37 5.60 -19.31
C ALA A 123 -1.81 6.10 -20.69
N THR A 124 -1.21 5.59 -21.77
CA THR A 124 -1.63 5.89 -23.15
C THR A 124 -2.94 5.19 -23.54
N ASP A 125 -3.22 4.03 -22.93
CA ASP A 125 -4.47 3.32 -23.17
C ASP A 125 -5.69 4.05 -22.57
N SER A 126 -6.58 4.59 -23.41
CA SER A 126 -7.77 5.35 -23.00
C SER A 126 -8.83 4.54 -22.24
N LYS A 127 -8.64 3.22 -22.08
CA LYS A 127 -9.60 2.33 -21.40
C LYS A 127 -9.54 2.43 -19.88
N GLN A 128 -8.49 3.02 -19.31
CA GLN A 128 -8.31 3.04 -17.86
C GLN A 128 -8.79 4.37 -17.27
N GLY A 129 -9.64 4.31 -16.24
CA GLY A 129 -10.16 5.50 -15.56
C GLY A 129 -9.07 6.41 -14.98
N ASP A 130 -9.39 7.68 -14.79
CA ASP A 130 -8.47 8.67 -14.27
C ASP A 130 -8.26 8.51 -12.77
N TYR A 131 -7.00 8.57 -12.34
CA TYR A 131 -6.65 8.55 -10.93
C TYR A 131 -6.72 9.98 -10.39
N GLN A 132 -7.61 10.20 -9.42
CA GLN A 132 -7.77 11.45 -8.72
C GLN A 132 -7.05 11.40 -7.38
N ALA A 133 -6.46 12.54 -6.99
CA ALA A 133 -5.85 12.73 -5.68
C ALA A 133 -6.90 13.24 -4.70
N VAL A 134 -7.08 12.52 -3.59
CA VAL A 134 -8.00 12.89 -2.53
C VAL A 134 -7.29 12.79 -1.19
N THR A 135 -7.53 13.77 -0.33
CA THR A 135 -7.01 13.83 1.03
C THR A 135 -8.14 13.54 2.00
N TYR A 136 -7.92 12.61 2.92
CA TYR A 136 -8.82 12.33 4.03
C TYR A 136 -8.15 12.73 5.34
N GLU A 137 -8.93 13.27 6.25
CA GLU A 137 -8.45 13.75 7.54
C GLU A 137 -9.09 12.95 8.67
N ALA A 138 -8.35 12.74 9.75
CA ALA A 138 -8.82 11.98 10.91
C ALA A 138 -8.09 12.41 12.19
N TYR A 139 -8.74 12.17 13.32
CA TYR A 139 -8.15 12.26 14.65
C TYR A 139 -7.94 10.87 15.22
N GLY A 140 -6.70 10.58 15.59
CA GLY A 140 -6.31 9.39 16.32
C GLY A 140 -6.68 9.43 17.81
N PRO A 141 -6.48 8.31 18.51
CA PRO A 141 -6.58 8.28 19.97
C PRO A 141 -5.60 9.29 20.57
N GLY A 142 -6.03 10.03 21.59
CA GLY A 142 -5.22 11.10 22.19
C GLY A 142 -5.16 12.41 21.38
N GLY A 143 -6.01 12.58 20.37
CA GLY A 143 -6.12 13.84 19.62
C GLY A 143 -5.07 14.03 18.53
N THR A 144 -4.30 13.00 18.17
CA THR A 144 -3.29 13.08 17.11
C THR A 144 -3.93 13.33 15.73
N GLY A 145 -3.52 14.39 15.04
CA GLY A 145 -3.95 14.66 13.67
C GLY A 145 -3.37 13.65 12.67
N LEU A 146 -4.21 13.11 11.80
CA LEU A 146 -3.85 12.18 10.73
C LEU A 146 -4.33 12.75 9.39
N VAL A 147 -3.40 12.84 8.43
CA VAL A 147 -3.70 13.22 7.05
C VAL A 147 -3.34 12.06 6.14
N VAL A 148 -4.31 11.59 5.35
CA VAL A 148 -4.19 10.44 4.47
C VAL A 148 -4.33 10.89 3.03
N PHE A 149 -3.22 10.87 2.30
CA PHE A 149 -3.21 11.12 0.85
C PHE A 149 -3.52 9.84 0.07
N CYS A 150 -4.55 9.88 -0.75
CA CYS A 150 -5.03 8.77 -1.55
C CYS A 150 -4.99 9.10 -3.05
N LEU A 151 -4.56 8.13 -3.85
CA LEU A 151 -4.71 8.15 -5.31
C LEU A 151 -5.67 7.05 -5.73
N THR A 152 -6.80 7.44 -6.30
CA THR A 152 -7.90 6.52 -6.56
C THR A 152 -8.67 6.83 -7.83
N ASP A 153 -9.18 5.78 -8.45
CA ASP A 153 -10.11 5.75 -9.57
C ASP A 153 -11.58 5.79 -9.09
N ASN A 154 -11.83 5.55 -7.81
CA ASN A 154 -13.20 5.51 -7.25
C ASN A 154 -13.25 6.07 -5.83
N LEU A 155 -13.93 7.22 -5.70
CA LEU A 155 -14.07 7.96 -4.44
C LEU A 155 -14.87 7.19 -3.39
N ASN A 156 -15.99 6.58 -3.78
CA ASN A 156 -16.90 5.91 -2.85
C ASN A 156 -16.25 4.68 -2.20
N ARG A 157 -15.54 3.87 -2.99
CA ARG A 157 -14.79 2.71 -2.51
C ARG A 157 -13.67 3.11 -1.54
N THR A 158 -12.94 4.16 -1.90
CA THR A 158 -11.81 4.62 -1.08
C THR A 158 -12.30 5.24 0.22
N ALA A 159 -13.38 6.01 0.18
CA ALA A 159 -13.98 6.59 1.38
C ALA A 159 -14.45 5.51 2.36
N SER A 160 -15.13 4.45 1.88
CA SER A 160 -15.55 3.34 2.75
C SER A 160 -14.35 2.60 3.35
N ASP A 161 -13.32 2.34 2.55
CA ASP A 161 -12.12 1.61 3.00
C ASP A 161 -11.35 2.42 4.05
N VAL A 162 -11.15 3.71 3.81
CA VAL A 162 -10.46 4.62 4.74
C VAL A 162 -11.22 4.75 6.04
N LYS A 163 -12.54 4.96 5.99
CA LYS A 163 -13.41 5.00 7.18
C LYS A 163 -13.31 3.70 7.98
N ALA A 164 -13.40 2.55 7.32
CA ALA A 164 -13.32 1.25 7.97
C ALA A 164 -11.96 1.03 8.68
N VAL A 165 -10.85 1.46 8.10
CA VAL A 165 -9.52 1.35 8.73
C VAL A 165 -9.41 2.30 9.93
N ILE A 166 -9.86 3.54 9.79
CA ILE A 166 -9.83 4.57 10.86
C ILE A 166 -10.66 4.10 12.06
N THR A 167 -11.89 3.63 11.84
CA THR A 167 -12.76 3.15 12.92
C THR A 167 -12.20 1.90 13.60
N LYS A 168 -11.58 0.97 12.85
CA LYS A 168 -10.91 -0.21 13.43
C LYS A 168 -9.72 0.17 14.31
N ALA A 169 -9.07 1.29 14.02
CA ALA A 169 -7.95 1.80 14.80
C ALA A 169 -8.39 2.69 16.00
N GLY A 170 -9.70 2.86 16.22
CA GLY A 170 -10.23 3.73 17.28
C GLY A 170 -10.10 5.23 16.99
N ALA A 171 -9.83 5.60 15.73
CA ALA A 171 -9.75 6.97 15.28
C ALA A 171 -11.12 7.47 14.77
N LYS A 172 -11.30 8.79 14.71
CA LYS A 172 -12.50 9.45 14.17
C LYS A 172 -12.15 10.19 12.89
N VAL A 173 -13.04 10.12 11.89
CA VAL A 173 -12.88 10.86 10.64
C VAL A 173 -13.20 12.33 10.89
N ALA A 174 -12.38 13.22 10.35
CA ALA A 174 -12.55 14.66 10.45
C ALA A 174 -13.13 15.25 9.15
N GLU A 175 -13.67 16.45 9.23
CA GLU A 175 -14.05 17.23 8.06
C GLU A 175 -12.79 17.77 7.35
N PRO A 176 -12.83 17.94 6.01
CA PRO A 176 -11.71 18.48 5.26
C PRO A 176 -11.33 19.88 5.76
N GLY A 177 -10.05 20.10 6.04
CA GLY A 177 -9.51 21.35 6.58
C GLY A 177 -9.37 21.41 8.10
N SER A 178 -9.88 20.42 8.85
CA SER A 178 -9.80 20.40 10.32
C SER A 178 -8.43 20.02 10.86
N VAL A 179 -7.67 19.22 10.11
CA VAL A 179 -6.35 18.74 10.53
C VAL A 179 -5.26 19.38 9.68
N LEU A 180 -5.55 19.63 8.41
CA LEU A 180 -4.59 20.14 7.45
C LEU A 180 -3.99 21.50 7.86
N PHE A 181 -4.72 22.33 8.61
CA PHE A 181 -4.21 23.63 9.08
C PHE A 181 -2.98 23.50 10.00
N ASN A 182 -2.81 22.35 10.66
CA ASN A 182 -1.65 22.08 11.52
C ASN A 182 -0.41 21.60 10.74
N PHE A 183 -0.56 21.29 9.44
CA PHE A 183 0.49 20.68 8.64
C PHE A 183 0.93 21.59 7.51
N SER A 184 2.22 21.94 7.51
CA SER A 184 2.89 22.62 6.39
C SER A 184 3.61 21.60 5.50
N ARG A 185 3.56 21.79 4.18
CA ARG A 185 4.23 20.90 3.22
C ARG A 185 5.66 21.37 2.97
N CYS A 186 6.61 20.81 3.71
CA CYS A 186 8.03 21.12 3.58
C CYS A 186 8.81 20.01 2.84
N GLY A 187 9.90 20.38 2.17
CA GLY A 187 10.86 19.43 1.61
C GLY A 187 11.95 19.12 2.66
N LEU A 188 12.33 17.86 2.81
CA LEU A 188 13.41 17.44 3.71
C LEU A 188 14.60 16.93 2.88
N VAL A 189 15.77 17.53 3.08
CA VAL A 189 17.04 17.08 2.50
C VAL A 189 17.93 16.63 3.65
N VAL A 190 18.34 15.36 3.63
CA VAL A 190 19.20 14.79 4.66
C VAL A 190 20.61 14.64 4.11
N VAL A 191 21.58 15.25 4.78
CA VAL A 191 23.00 15.24 4.39
C VAL A 191 23.77 14.36 5.38
N GLY A 192 24.56 13.41 4.88
CA GLY A 192 25.24 12.38 5.71
C GLY A 192 26.66 12.73 6.17
N GLY A 193 27.08 13.99 6.08
CA GLY A 193 28.42 14.44 6.47
C GLY A 193 28.69 15.91 6.10
N GLY A 194 29.66 16.52 6.79
CA GLY A 194 30.00 17.94 6.71
C GLY A 194 30.23 18.52 8.11
N SER A 195 30.95 19.64 8.23
CA SER A 195 30.87 20.45 9.44
C SER A 195 29.53 21.18 9.46
N GLU A 196 28.94 21.36 10.66
CA GLU A 196 27.66 22.06 10.84
C GLU A 196 27.68 23.43 10.17
N ASP A 197 28.78 24.18 10.34
CA ASP A 197 28.98 25.49 9.73
C ASP A 197 28.91 25.47 8.19
N ALA A 198 29.55 24.48 7.57
CA ALA A 198 29.57 24.39 6.10
C ALA A 198 28.21 23.99 5.53
N VAL A 199 27.46 23.14 6.24
CA VAL A 199 26.09 22.76 5.85
C VAL A 199 25.14 23.94 6.04
N PHE A 200 25.30 24.70 7.12
CA PHE A 200 24.49 25.88 7.40
C PHE A 200 24.71 26.99 6.36
N GLU A 201 25.96 27.32 6.04
CA GLU A 201 26.31 28.30 4.99
C GLU A 201 25.70 27.90 3.64
N ALA A 202 25.89 26.64 3.23
CA ALA A 202 25.34 26.13 1.96
C ALA A 202 23.80 26.11 1.94
N ALA A 203 23.16 25.81 3.08
CA ALA A 203 21.71 25.81 3.21
C ALA A 203 21.12 27.22 3.14
N MET A 204 21.79 28.22 3.74
CA MET A 204 21.39 29.62 3.63
C MET A 204 21.51 30.13 2.20
N GLU A 205 22.60 29.82 1.51
CA GLU A 205 22.78 30.19 0.09
C GLU A 205 21.71 29.56 -0.81
N ALA A 206 21.29 28.32 -0.51
CA ALA A 206 20.24 27.61 -1.24
C ALA A 206 18.81 28.07 -0.87
N GLY A 207 18.64 28.91 0.16
CA GLY A 207 17.34 29.40 0.61
C GLY A 207 16.53 28.39 1.43
N ALA A 208 17.20 27.58 2.26
CA ALA A 208 16.50 26.71 3.22
C ALA A 208 15.77 27.52 4.30
N GLU A 209 14.57 27.09 4.67
CA GLU A 209 13.74 27.77 5.69
C GLU A 209 14.12 27.38 7.12
N ASP A 210 14.60 26.16 7.32
CA ASP A 210 15.03 25.65 8.61
C ASP A 210 16.17 24.64 8.44
N VAL A 211 17.09 24.62 9.41
CA VAL A 211 18.27 23.74 9.44
C VAL A 211 18.41 23.17 10.84
N GLU A 212 18.15 21.88 10.97
CA GLU A 212 18.36 21.13 12.21
C GLU A 212 19.62 20.25 12.07
N PRO A 213 20.51 20.22 13.09
CA PRO A 213 21.71 19.38 13.10
C PRO A 213 21.42 17.87 13.30
#